data_AF-A0A512IKQ1-F1
#
_entry.id   AF-A0A512IKQ1-F1
#
_cell.length_a   1.000
_cell.length_b   1.000
_cell.length_c   1.000
_cell.angle_alpha   90.00
_cell.angle_beta   90.00
_cell.angle_gamma   90.00
#
_symmetry.space_group_name_H-M   'P 1'
#
loop_
_entity.id
_entity.type
_entity.pdbx_description
1 polymer ?
#
loop_
_entity_poly.entity_id
_entity_poly.type
_entity_poly.pdbx_seq_one_letter_code
_entity_poly.pdbx_strand_id
1 'polypeptide(L)'
;MRVSESSSWNFSLTREEILRRRVERDEIAAEIGRLQSKLEQEDRWFEAISLILPAQFKATLFSIMPASDGGEATRSVWRRAIEPVISAATRGLLPKEIAQGIRDGDNEEVKERLARNPNGLYAALERMEDDGQVVRHADKVYSAALYDALSQSGDLDDDADESGLTGVGLFIAKFILENGPIRPKTLMEALRNNDEFVERVTKNPQYGYSALSRLVRQGRLVKDGALYAVPSQKNGPSGVSPPNGPDAGSSKGFFE
;
A
#
# COMPACT_ATOMS: atom_id res chain seq x y z
N MET A 1 41.70 -33.54 16.74
CA MET A 1 41.14 -33.25 15.40
C MET A 1 40.03 -34.26 15.12
N ARG A 2 38.77 -33.84 15.11
CA ARG A 2 37.62 -34.68 14.72
C ARG A 2 37.30 -34.38 13.27
N VAL A 3 37.40 -35.39 12.40
CA VAL A 3 36.98 -35.30 11.00
C VAL A 3 35.47 -35.48 11.00
N SER A 4 34.75 -34.40 10.70
CA SER A 4 33.31 -34.38 10.53
C SER A 4 32.94 -35.11 9.23
N GLU A 5 32.38 -36.31 9.38
CA GLU A 5 31.79 -37.09 8.29
C GLU A 5 30.64 -36.29 7.67
N SER A 6 30.87 -35.82 6.44
CA SER A 6 29.84 -35.22 5.61
C SER A 6 28.89 -36.31 5.14
N SER A 7 27.75 -36.46 5.83
CA SER A 7 26.60 -37.23 5.34
C SER A 7 26.12 -36.61 4.02
N SER A 8 26.58 -37.21 2.92
CA SER A 8 26.05 -36.94 1.59
C SER A 8 24.65 -37.54 1.49
N TRP A 9 23.64 -36.68 1.65
CA TRP A 9 22.25 -37.07 1.43
C TRP A 9 22.03 -37.26 -0.08
N ASN A 10 22.31 -38.47 -0.58
CA ASN A 10 21.95 -38.89 -1.93
C ASN A 10 20.43 -39.17 -1.98
N PHE A 11 19.63 -38.10 -2.09
CA PHE A 11 18.23 -38.21 -2.49
C PHE A 11 18.11 -38.23 -4.01
N SER A 12 18.46 -39.35 -4.65
CA SER A 12 18.05 -39.57 -6.03
C SER A 12 16.56 -39.94 -6.03
N LEU A 13 15.70 -38.94 -6.12
CA LEU A 13 14.27 -39.17 -6.38
C LEU A 13 14.14 -39.92 -7.70
N THR A 14 13.49 -41.09 -7.66
CA THR A 14 13.25 -41.87 -8.87
C THR A 14 12.27 -41.14 -9.77
N ARG A 15 12.30 -41.43 -11.08
CA ARG A 15 11.36 -40.87 -12.05
C ARG A 15 9.90 -41.11 -11.63
N GLU A 16 9.62 -42.28 -11.08
CA GLU A 16 8.29 -42.66 -10.58
C GLU A 16 7.86 -41.81 -9.38
N GLU A 17 8.78 -41.54 -8.44
CA GLU A 17 8.52 -40.68 -7.29
C GLU A 17 8.22 -39.23 -7.71
N ILE A 18 8.95 -38.71 -8.70
CA ILE A 18 8.71 -37.37 -9.27
C ILE A 18 7.33 -37.30 -9.94
N LEU A 19 6.95 -38.33 -10.70
CA LEU A 19 5.65 -38.39 -11.36
C LEU A 19 4.51 -38.48 -10.34
N ARG A 20 4.65 -39.30 -9.29
CA ARG A 20 3.67 -39.41 -8.21
C ARG A 20 3.43 -38.06 -7.52
N ARG A 21 4.50 -37.38 -7.12
CA ARG A 21 4.40 -36.06 -6.47
C ARG A 21 3.77 -34.99 -7.37
N ARG A 22 3.98 -35.09 -8.68
CA ARG A 22 3.34 -34.17 -9.64
C ARG A 22 1.83 -34.39 -9.71
N VAL A 23 1.39 -35.65 -9.79
CA VAL A 23 -0.05 -35.99 -9.76
C VAL A 23 -0.69 -35.51 -8.47
N GLU A 24 -0.07 -35.79 -7.32
CA GLU A 24 -0.53 -35.33 -6.01
C GLU A 24 -0.63 -33.79 -5.94
N ARG A 25 0.36 -33.07 -6.49
CA ARG A 25 0.30 -31.60 -6.57
C ARG A 25 -0.86 -31.11 -7.42
N ASP A 26 -1.12 -31.75 -8.54
CA ASP A 26 -2.18 -31.35 -9.47
C ASP A 26 -3.57 -31.65 -8.88
N GLU A 27 -3.72 -32.74 -8.11
CA GLU A 27 -4.92 -33.05 -7.33
C GLU A 27 -5.18 -32.01 -6.24
N ILE A 28 -4.14 -31.62 -5.48
CA ILE A 28 -4.25 -30.55 -4.48
C ILE A 28 -4.65 -29.24 -5.13
N ALA A 29 -4.06 -28.89 -6.27
CA ALA A 29 -4.40 -27.66 -7.00
C ALA A 29 -5.86 -27.67 -7.48
N ALA A 30 -6.36 -28.81 -7.98
CA ALA A 30 -7.75 -28.97 -8.37
C ALA A 30 -8.71 -28.81 -7.17
N GLU A 31 -8.37 -29.39 -6.02
CA GLU A 31 -9.17 -29.27 -4.81
C GLU A 31 -9.20 -27.84 -4.27
N ILE A 32 -8.08 -27.11 -4.31
CA ILE A 32 -8.03 -25.69 -3.97
C ILE A 32 -8.95 -24.88 -4.90
N GLY A 33 -8.90 -25.12 -6.21
CA GLY A 33 -9.77 -24.44 -7.17
C GLY A 33 -11.26 -24.73 -6.92
N ARG A 34 -11.60 -25.97 -6.54
CA ARG A 34 -12.96 -26.37 -6.17
C ARG A 34 -13.44 -25.64 -4.91
N LEU A 35 -12.60 -25.57 -3.88
CA LEU A 35 -12.92 -24.88 -2.63
C LEU A 35 -13.06 -23.37 -2.82
N GLN A 36 -12.19 -22.75 -3.62
CA GLN A 36 -12.31 -21.33 -3.99
C GLN A 36 -13.61 -21.03 -4.73
N SER A 37 -13.96 -21.86 -5.71
CA SER A 37 -15.23 -21.71 -6.45
C SER A 37 -16.45 -21.83 -5.53
N LYS A 38 -16.38 -22.71 -4.52
CA LYS A 38 -17.45 -22.85 -3.52
C LYS A 38 -17.54 -21.62 -2.62
N LEU A 39 -16.40 -21.08 -2.17
CA LEU A 39 -16.34 -19.87 -1.37
C LEU A 39 -16.94 -18.68 -2.13
N GLU A 40 -16.58 -18.48 -3.40
CA GLU A 40 -17.15 -17.42 -4.24
C GLU A 40 -18.66 -17.57 -4.48
N GLN A 41 -19.18 -18.80 -4.48
CA GLN A 41 -20.63 -19.04 -4.55
C GLN A 41 -21.31 -18.67 -3.23
N GLU A 42 -20.71 -19.01 -2.10
CA GLU A 42 -21.21 -18.63 -0.77
C GLU A 42 -21.17 -17.11 -0.58
N ASP A 43 -20.08 -16.43 -0.99
CA ASP A 43 -19.95 -14.97 -0.93
C ASP A 43 -21.03 -14.27 -1.77
N ARG A 44 -21.28 -14.73 -3.00
CA ARG A 44 -22.37 -14.21 -3.84
C ARG A 44 -23.74 -14.42 -3.19
N TRP A 45 -23.92 -15.55 -2.52
CA TRP A 45 -25.16 -15.83 -1.81
C TRP A 45 -25.35 -14.91 -0.60
N PHE A 46 -24.29 -14.66 0.18
CA PHE A 46 -24.30 -13.69 1.27
C PHE A 46 -24.55 -12.25 0.78
N GLU A 47 -23.93 -11.85 -0.33
CA GLU A 47 -24.16 -10.55 -0.94
C GLU A 47 -25.63 -10.38 -1.34
N ALA A 48 -26.20 -11.36 -2.02
CA ALA A 48 -27.61 -11.35 -2.41
C ALA A 48 -28.56 -11.25 -1.20
N ILE A 49 -28.28 -11.99 -0.12
CA ILE A 49 -29.04 -11.89 1.13
C ILE A 49 -28.90 -10.50 1.76
N SER A 50 -27.69 -9.93 1.74
CA SER A 50 -27.41 -8.60 2.29
C SER A 50 -28.20 -7.49 1.56
N LEU A 51 -28.49 -7.65 0.27
CA LEU A 51 -29.28 -6.68 -0.49
C LEU A 51 -30.76 -6.68 -0.12
N ILE A 52 -31.28 -7.83 0.33
CA ILE A 52 -32.70 -8.01 0.66
C ILE A 52 -32.97 -7.67 2.14
N LEU A 53 -31.97 -7.82 3.01
CA LEU A 53 -32.16 -7.62 4.45
C LEU A 53 -32.25 -6.14 4.86
N PRO A 54 -33.24 -5.76 5.68
CA PRO A 54 -33.29 -4.44 6.32
C PRO A 54 -32.05 -4.18 7.19
N ALA A 55 -31.59 -2.92 7.24
CA ALA A 55 -30.35 -2.53 7.92
C ALA A 55 -30.26 -3.01 9.38
N GLN A 56 -31.37 -3.02 10.11
CA GLN A 56 -31.45 -3.49 11.50
C GLN A 56 -31.09 -4.98 11.67
N PHE A 57 -31.30 -5.82 10.66
CA PHE A 57 -30.99 -7.25 10.71
C PHE A 57 -29.55 -7.56 10.27
N LYS A 58 -28.93 -6.67 9.48
CA LYS A 58 -27.53 -6.83 9.05
C LYS A 58 -26.58 -6.89 10.25
N ALA A 59 -26.75 -5.97 11.20
CA ALA A 59 -25.94 -5.91 12.41
C ALA A 59 -26.00 -7.21 13.22
N THR A 60 -27.19 -7.81 13.34
CA THR A 60 -27.40 -9.08 14.05
C THR A 60 -26.80 -10.26 13.28
N LEU A 61 -26.92 -10.28 11.94
CA LEU A 61 -26.40 -11.39 11.13
C LEU A 61 -24.87 -11.45 11.17
N PHE A 62 -24.19 -10.29 11.09
CA PHE A 62 -22.74 -10.21 11.21
C PHE A 62 -22.24 -10.50 12.64
N SER A 63 -23.07 -10.30 13.67
CA SER A 63 -22.69 -10.66 15.05
C SER A 63 -22.81 -12.15 15.39
N ILE A 64 -23.58 -12.92 14.61
CA ILE A 64 -23.83 -14.36 14.86
C ILE A 64 -22.90 -15.24 14.01
N MET A 65 -22.35 -14.72 12.92
CA MET A 65 -21.36 -15.46 12.14
C MET A 65 -20.07 -15.63 12.96
N PRO A 66 -19.60 -16.86 13.20
CA PRO A 66 -18.26 -17.06 13.76
C PRO A 66 -17.27 -16.46 12.77
N ALA A 67 -16.49 -15.49 13.23
CA ALA A 67 -15.42 -14.90 12.44
C ALA A 67 -14.52 -16.02 11.91
N SER A 68 -14.23 -16.02 10.61
CA SER A 68 -13.41 -17.08 10.03
C SER A 68 -12.03 -17.10 10.72
N ASP A 69 -11.76 -18.14 11.51
CA ASP A 69 -10.65 -18.22 12.45
C ASP A 69 -9.24 -18.16 11.81
N GLY A 70 -9.13 -18.32 10.49
CA GLY A 70 -7.85 -18.11 9.78
C GLY A 70 -7.45 -16.62 9.66
N GLY A 71 -8.44 -15.73 9.61
CA GLY A 71 -8.26 -14.30 9.43
C GLY A 71 -8.21 -13.55 10.75
N GLU A 72 -9.14 -13.83 11.67
CA GLU A 72 -9.25 -13.07 12.92
C GLU A 72 -8.12 -13.38 13.90
N ALA A 73 -7.68 -14.64 14.04
CA ALA A 73 -6.56 -14.96 14.92
C ALA A 73 -5.28 -14.23 14.46
N THR A 74 -4.95 -14.26 13.17
CA THR A 74 -3.77 -13.55 12.62
C THR A 74 -3.93 -12.03 12.65
N ARG A 75 -5.14 -11.50 12.39
CA ARG A 75 -5.46 -10.08 12.57
C ARG A 75 -5.30 -9.65 14.03
N SER A 76 -5.72 -10.50 14.98
CA SER A 76 -5.62 -10.25 16.42
C SER A 76 -4.16 -10.26 16.89
N VAL A 77 -3.32 -11.14 16.35
CA VAL A 77 -1.90 -11.26 16.75
C VAL A 77 -1.12 -9.99 16.42
N TRP A 78 -1.29 -9.44 15.21
CA TRP A 78 -0.65 -8.16 14.87
C TRP A 78 -1.21 -7.00 15.68
N ARG A 79 -2.53 -6.92 15.82
CA ARG A 79 -3.20 -5.86 16.58
C ARG A 79 -2.74 -5.84 18.03
N ARG A 80 -2.73 -7.00 18.70
CA ARG A 80 -2.24 -7.17 20.09
C ARG A 80 -0.77 -6.79 20.27
N ALA A 81 0.03 -6.87 19.22
CA ALA A 81 1.44 -6.48 19.28
C ALA A 81 1.66 -4.98 18.98
N ILE A 82 0.87 -4.41 18.08
CA ILE A 82 0.97 -3.00 17.67
C ILE A 82 0.35 -2.07 18.73
N GLU A 83 -0.80 -2.46 19.28
CA GLU A 83 -1.59 -1.63 20.20
C GLU A 83 -0.79 -1.16 21.42
N PRO A 84 -0.07 -2.02 22.18
CA PRO A 84 0.73 -1.56 23.32
C PRO A 84 1.82 -0.56 22.93
N VAL A 85 2.45 -0.74 21.77
CA VAL A 85 3.53 0.12 21.27
C VAL A 85 2.99 1.50 20.93
N ILE A 86 1.85 1.57 20.24
CA ILE A 86 1.23 2.84 19.85
C ILE A 86 0.57 3.52 21.05
N SER A 87 -0.08 2.77 21.95
CA SER A 87 -0.73 3.35 23.13
C SER A 87 0.24 3.91 24.16
N ALA A 88 1.45 3.34 24.26
CA ALA A 88 2.51 3.83 25.14
C ALA A 88 3.26 5.05 24.56
N ALA A 89 3.07 5.36 23.28
CA ALA A 89 3.76 6.46 22.63
C ALA A 89 3.16 7.80 23.06
N THR A 90 4.03 8.77 23.36
CA THR A 90 3.64 10.17 23.62
C THR A 90 3.67 11.05 22.36
N ARG A 91 4.10 10.48 21.23
CA ARG A 91 4.20 11.12 19.91
C ARG A 91 3.84 10.13 18.80
N GLY A 92 3.67 10.64 17.58
CA GLY A 92 3.56 9.81 16.40
C GLY A 92 4.81 8.95 16.18
N LEU A 93 4.60 7.69 15.79
CA LEU A 93 5.67 6.73 15.51
C LEU A 93 5.76 6.42 14.02
N LEU A 94 6.99 6.32 13.53
CA LEU A 94 7.24 5.78 12.19
C LEU A 94 6.98 4.27 12.17
N PRO A 95 6.58 3.67 11.04
CA PRO A 95 6.40 2.22 10.94
C PRO A 95 7.62 1.41 11.36
N LYS A 96 8.84 1.94 11.14
CA LYS A 96 10.09 1.32 11.60
C LYS A 96 10.24 1.31 13.12
N GLU A 97 9.74 2.34 13.81
CA GLU A 97 9.76 2.44 15.27
C GLU A 97 8.75 1.48 15.88
N ILE A 98 7.57 1.35 15.26
CA ILE A 98 6.57 0.35 15.64
C ILE A 98 7.14 -1.06 15.47
N ALA A 99 7.77 -1.34 14.33
CA ALA A 99 8.44 -2.62 14.10
C ALA A 99 9.52 -2.90 15.15
N GLN A 100 10.25 -1.87 15.58
CA GLN A 100 11.26 -2.01 16.64
C GLN A 100 10.62 -2.29 18.00
N GLY A 101 9.57 -1.56 18.39
CA GLY A 101 8.82 -1.82 19.62
C GLY A 101 8.24 -3.25 19.67
N ILE A 102 7.79 -3.78 18.54
CA ILE A 102 7.35 -5.19 18.43
C ILE A 102 8.52 -6.17 18.66
N ARG A 103 9.72 -5.88 18.14
CA ARG A 103 10.92 -6.72 18.37
C ARG A 103 11.37 -6.72 19.82
N ASP A 104 11.19 -5.59 20.50
CA ASP A 104 11.60 -5.38 21.88
C ASP A 104 10.57 -5.94 22.89
N GLY A 105 9.33 -6.22 22.45
CA GLY A 105 8.28 -6.84 23.27
C GLY A 105 8.49 -8.34 23.52
N ASP A 106 7.58 -8.99 24.25
CA ASP A 106 7.75 -10.41 24.66
C ASP A 106 7.09 -11.45 23.73
N ASN A 107 6.42 -11.02 22.66
CA ASN A 107 5.68 -11.92 21.78
C ASN A 107 6.56 -12.51 20.66
N GLU A 108 7.22 -13.64 20.97
CA GLU A 108 8.11 -14.35 20.03
C GLU A 108 7.43 -14.74 18.70
N GLU A 109 6.14 -15.10 18.72
CA GLU A 109 5.42 -15.46 17.49
C GLU A 109 5.35 -14.28 16.51
N VAL A 110 5.06 -13.07 17.02
CA VAL A 110 4.98 -11.87 16.18
C VAL A 110 6.35 -11.47 15.67
N LYS A 111 7.41 -11.60 16.48
CA LYS A 111 8.78 -11.32 16.06
C LYS A 111 9.18 -12.19 14.87
N GLU A 112 8.87 -13.49 14.94
CA GLU A 112 9.17 -14.41 13.87
C GLU A 112 8.37 -14.09 12.60
N ARG A 113 7.08 -13.75 12.74
CA ARG A 113 6.23 -13.30 11.61
C ARG A 113 6.78 -12.01 10.98
N LEU A 114 7.24 -11.06 11.78
CA LEU A 114 7.83 -9.80 11.31
C LEU A 114 9.13 -10.03 10.53
N ALA A 115 9.97 -10.97 10.99
CA ALA A 115 11.21 -11.34 10.31
C ALA A 115 10.93 -12.02 8.95
N ARG A 116 9.91 -12.89 8.89
CA ARG A 116 9.54 -13.60 7.65
C ARG A 116 8.80 -12.69 6.65
N ASN A 117 7.90 -11.85 7.13
CA ASN A 117 7.06 -11.00 6.29
C ASN A 117 6.77 -9.63 6.95
N PRO A 118 7.61 -8.60 6.68
CA PRO A 118 7.40 -7.26 7.21
C PRO A 118 6.12 -6.59 6.67
N ASN A 119 5.57 -7.05 5.54
CA ASN A 119 4.35 -6.47 4.97
C ASN A 119 3.12 -6.72 5.85
N GLY A 120 3.16 -7.73 6.74
CA GLY A 120 2.08 -8.01 7.70
C GLY A 120 1.80 -6.83 8.63
N LEU A 121 2.85 -6.11 9.05
CA LEU A 121 2.74 -4.90 9.86
C LEU A 121 1.96 -3.80 9.12
N TYR A 122 2.32 -3.50 7.87
CA TYR A 122 1.69 -2.44 7.10
C TYR A 122 0.21 -2.71 6.82
N ALA A 123 -0.13 -3.95 6.47
CA ALA A 123 -1.52 -4.36 6.27
C ALA A 123 -2.33 -4.33 7.58
N ALA A 124 -1.70 -4.63 8.73
CA ALA A 124 -2.35 -4.49 10.02
C ALA A 124 -2.60 -3.01 10.38
N LEU A 125 -1.61 -2.14 10.15
CA LEU A 125 -1.75 -0.70 10.38
C LEU A 125 -2.83 -0.06 9.50
N GLU A 126 -2.90 -0.45 8.22
CA GLU A 126 -3.95 0.01 7.30
C GLU A 126 -5.35 -0.38 7.80
N ARG A 127 -5.53 -1.61 8.29
CA ARG A 127 -6.81 -2.02 8.88
C ARG A 127 -7.13 -1.32 10.19
N MET A 128 -6.12 -1.11 11.05
CA MET A 128 -6.34 -0.36 12.29
C MET A 128 -6.72 1.10 12.01
N GLU A 129 -6.27 1.65 10.88
CA GLU A 129 -6.67 2.96 10.38
C GLU A 129 -8.11 2.95 9.85
N ASP A 130 -8.48 1.96 9.03
CA ASP A 130 -9.87 1.76 8.57
C ASP A 130 -10.85 1.59 9.75
N ASP A 131 -10.42 0.91 10.81
CA ASP A 131 -11.18 0.70 12.04
C ASP A 131 -11.17 1.94 12.98
N GLY A 132 -10.48 3.03 12.61
CA GLY A 132 -10.41 4.27 13.38
C GLY A 132 -9.63 4.20 14.69
N GLN A 133 -8.80 3.16 14.89
CA GLN A 133 -7.99 3.02 16.11
C GLN A 133 -6.67 3.79 16.05
N VAL A 134 -6.14 3.93 14.85
CA VAL A 134 -4.94 4.71 14.58
C VAL A 134 -5.22 5.73 13.50
N VAL A 135 -4.49 6.83 13.54
CA VAL A 135 -4.55 7.86 12.51
C VAL A 135 -3.17 7.99 11.89
N ARG A 136 -3.10 8.00 10.56
CA ARG A 136 -1.86 8.35 9.86
C ARG A 136 -1.85 9.84 9.56
N HIS A 137 -0.78 10.49 9.97
CA HIS A 137 -0.50 11.89 9.62
C HIS A 137 0.95 11.99 9.18
N ALA A 138 1.17 12.52 7.98
CA ALA A 138 2.44 12.44 7.27
C ALA A 138 2.97 11.00 7.15
N ASP A 139 4.16 10.71 7.70
CA ASP A 139 4.79 9.38 7.73
C ASP A 139 4.67 8.69 9.10
N LYS A 140 3.98 9.32 10.05
CA LYS A 140 3.80 8.85 11.41
C LYS A 140 2.41 8.24 11.60
N VAL A 141 2.34 7.30 12.52
CA VAL A 141 1.12 6.66 13.00
C VAL A 141 0.90 7.06 14.45
N TYR A 142 -0.31 7.49 14.75
CA TYR A 142 -0.75 7.94 16.07
C TYR A 142 -1.87 7.00 16.55
N SER A 143 -2.02 6.84 17.86
CA SER A 143 -3.33 6.38 18.37
C SER A 143 -4.36 7.47 18.09
N ALA A 144 -5.62 7.10 17.82
CA ALA A 144 -6.68 8.08 17.58
C ALA A 144 -6.81 9.08 18.74
N ALA A 145 -6.78 8.59 19.98
CA ALA A 145 -6.86 9.43 21.18
C ALA A 145 -5.70 10.43 21.30
N LEU A 146 -4.46 10.01 20.99
CA LEU A 146 -3.30 10.91 21.02
C LEU A 146 -3.37 11.93 19.89
N TYR A 147 -3.78 11.50 18.69
CA TYR A 147 -3.94 12.39 17.54
C TYR A 147 -4.95 13.50 17.85
N ASP A 148 -6.13 13.15 18.37
CA ASP A 148 -7.17 14.12 18.72
C ASP A 148 -6.68 15.12 19.79
N ALA A 149 -5.97 14.64 20.80
CA ALA A 149 -5.42 15.49 21.86
C ALA A 149 -4.39 16.49 21.31
N LEU A 150 -3.43 16.03 20.49
CA LEU A 150 -2.40 16.87 19.88
C LEU A 150 -2.98 17.82 18.82
N SER A 151 -4.00 17.38 18.08
CA SER A 151 -4.65 18.19 17.05
C SER A 151 -5.41 19.36 17.69
N GLN A 152 -6.04 19.14 18.83
CA GLN A 152 -6.73 20.19 19.59
C GLN A 152 -5.75 21.14 20.30
N SER A 153 -4.61 20.65 20.78
CA SER A 153 -3.61 21.50 21.43
C SER A 153 -2.77 22.31 20.45
N GLY A 154 -2.69 21.86 19.18
CA GLY A 154 -1.80 22.44 18.17
C GLY A 154 -0.36 21.96 18.30
N ASP A 155 -0.09 20.97 19.16
CA ASP A 155 1.22 20.32 19.32
C ASP A 155 1.35 19.07 18.44
N LEU A 156 0.50 18.97 17.41
CA LEU A 156 0.67 17.93 16.43
C LEU A 156 2.05 18.10 15.81
N ASP A 157 2.79 16.99 15.78
CA ASP A 157 4.17 16.93 15.32
C ASP A 157 4.19 17.11 13.80
N ASP A 158 3.89 18.34 13.39
CA ASP A 158 3.91 18.91 12.06
C ASP A 158 5.37 19.23 11.67
N ASP A 159 6.38 18.72 12.37
CA ASP A 159 7.78 18.87 11.97
C ASP A 159 8.14 18.13 10.66
N ALA A 160 7.15 17.52 10.00
CA ALA A 160 7.23 17.24 8.56
C ALA A 160 7.10 18.51 7.68
N ASP A 161 6.73 19.67 8.23
CA ASP A 161 6.07 20.74 7.49
C ASP A 161 6.73 22.12 7.45
N GLU A 162 7.96 22.31 7.96
CA GLU A 162 8.75 23.50 7.55
C GLU A 162 9.99 23.18 6.69
N SER A 163 10.40 21.91 6.59
CA SER A 163 11.47 21.50 5.65
C SER A 163 11.35 20.07 5.06
N GLY A 164 10.27 19.32 5.35
CA GLY A 164 10.19 17.86 5.14
C GLY A 164 10.14 17.32 3.72
N LEU A 165 10.39 18.17 2.71
CA LEU A 165 10.85 17.70 1.41
C LEU A 165 12.34 17.37 1.54
N THR A 166 12.69 16.08 1.60
CA THR A 166 14.09 15.64 1.53
C THR A 166 14.33 14.73 0.33
N GLY A 167 15.56 14.72 -0.18
CA GLY A 167 15.98 13.93 -1.32
C GLY A 167 15.12 14.16 -2.58
N VAL A 168 14.62 13.07 -3.16
CA VAL A 168 13.85 13.12 -4.42
C VAL A 168 12.60 13.99 -4.33
N GLY A 169 11.90 14.03 -3.19
CA GLY A 169 10.69 14.84 -3.06
C GLY A 169 10.97 16.33 -3.23
N LEU A 170 12.04 16.82 -2.58
CA LEU A 170 12.50 18.20 -2.70
C LEU A 170 12.94 18.55 -4.10
N PHE A 171 13.73 17.66 -4.70
CA PHE A 171 14.18 17.84 -6.07
C PHE A 171 12.99 17.97 -7.02
N ILE A 172 12.01 17.08 -6.92
CA ILE A 172 10.80 17.12 -7.76
C ILE A 172 10.05 18.45 -7.56
N ALA A 173 9.80 18.85 -6.31
CA ALA A 173 9.08 20.08 -6.02
C ALA A 173 9.80 21.33 -6.55
N LYS A 174 11.12 21.45 -6.32
CA LYS A 174 11.94 22.55 -6.84
C LYS A 174 11.97 22.56 -8.36
N PHE A 175 12.17 21.40 -8.98
CA PHE A 175 12.24 21.29 -10.43
C PHE A 175 10.94 21.74 -11.11
N ILE A 176 9.77 21.36 -10.55
CA ILE A 176 8.46 21.82 -11.03
C ILE A 176 8.25 23.30 -10.75
N LEU A 177 8.70 23.81 -9.60
CA LEU A 177 8.60 25.23 -9.28
C LEU A 177 9.39 26.10 -10.28
N GLU A 178 10.60 25.68 -10.65
CA GLU A 178 11.50 26.39 -11.56
C GLU A 178 11.07 26.32 -13.03
N ASN A 179 10.51 25.18 -13.46
CA ASN A 179 10.20 24.91 -14.88
C ASN A 179 8.70 24.96 -15.20
N GLY A 180 7.85 25.15 -14.18
CA GLY A 180 6.39 25.12 -14.32
C GLY A 180 5.81 23.71 -14.44
N PRO A 181 4.55 23.59 -14.93
CA PRO A 181 3.87 22.30 -15.07
C PRO A 181 4.63 21.32 -15.98
N ILE A 182 4.96 20.14 -15.46
CA ILE A 182 5.85 19.18 -16.14
C ILE A 182 5.19 17.82 -16.33
N ARG A 183 5.51 17.16 -17.46
CA ARG A 183 5.14 15.76 -17.72
C ARG A 183 6.04 14.80 -16.93
N PRO A 184 5.52 13.65 -16.47
CA PRO A 184 6.31 12.64 -15.76
C PRO A 184 7.59 12.23 -16.48
N LYS A 185 7.54 12.06 -17.81
CA LYS A 185 8.69 11.63 -18.60
C LYS A 185 9.88 12.59 -18.43
N THR A 186 9.63 13.89 -18.58
CA THR A 186 10.64 14.94 -18.44
C THR A 186 11.23 14.98 -17.03
N LEU A 187 10.38 14.82 -16.00
CA LEU A 187 10.85 14.75 -14.62
C LEU A 187 11.72 13.51 -14.36
N MET A 188 11.33 12.35 -14.91
CA MET A 188 12.11 11.11 -14.77
C MET A 188 13.45 11.18 -15.50
N GLU A 189 13.52 11.88 -16.64
CA GLU A 189 14.78 12.19 -17.33
C GLU A 189 15.65 13.11 -16.47
N ALA A 190 15.10 14.16 -15.87
CA ALA A 190 15.82 15.04 -14.96
C ALA A 190 16.37 14.29 -13.73
N LEU A 191 15.58 13.37 -13.16
CA LEU A 191 16.01 12.51 -12.05
C LEU A 191 17.13 11.53 -12.44
N ARG A 192 17.15 11.03 -13.68
CA ARG A 192 18.23 10.16 -14.19
C ARG A 192 19.52 10.93 -14.49
N ASN A 193 19.39 12.22 -14.81
CA ASN A 193 20.54 13.09 -15.06
C ASN A 193 21.07 13.74 -13.79
N ASN A 194 20.50 13.44 -12.63
CA ASN A 194 20.96 13.94 -11.34
C ASN A 194 21.87 12.91 -10.66
N ASP A 195 23.11 13.30 -10.38
CA ASP A 195 24.14 12.43 -9.80
C ASP A 195 23.73 11.80 -8.45
N GLU A 196 22.88 12.47 -7.66
CA GLU A 196 22.41 11.97 -6.37
C GLU A 196 21.38 10.83 -6.52
N PHE A 197 20.58 10.86 -7.58
CA PHE A 197 19.42 9.97 -7.75
C PHE A 197 19.55 8.95 -8.87
N VAL A 198 20.51 9.13 -9.79
CA VAL A 198 20.69 8.30 -10.99
C VAL A 198 20.74 6.80 -10.67
N GLU A 199 21.52 6.40 -9.66
CA GLU A 199 21.67 4.97 -9.30
C GLU A 199 20.34 4.39 -8.83
N ARG A 200 19.64 5.10 -7.93
CA ARG A 200 18.37 4.65 -7.35
C ARG A 200 17.26 4.56 -8.40
N VAL A 201 17.18 5.55 -9.29
CA VAL A 201 16.15 5.62 -10.33
C VAL A 201 16.43 4.63 -11.47
N THR A 202 17.70 4.36 -11.77
CA THR A 202 18.09 3.33 -12.74
C THR A 202 17.78 1.93 -12.23
N LYS A 203 18.09 1.66 -10.95
CA LYS A 203 17.80 0.38 -10.30
C LYS A 203 16.31 0.16 -10.05
N ASN A 204 15.56 1.22 -9.74
CA ASN A 204 14.12 1.17 -9.52
C ASN A 204 13.41 2.37 -10.17
N PRO A 205 12.98 2.25 -11.44
CA PRO A 205 12.26 3.31 -12.13
C PRO A 205 10.97 3.76 -11.42
N GLN A 206 10.34 2.87 -10.65
CA GLN A 206 9.10 3.18 -9.90
C GLN A 206 9.34 4.12 -8.72
N TYR A 207 10.59 4.29 -8.28
CA TYR A 207 10.95 5.16 -7.16
C TYR A 207 10.52 6.61 -7.39
N GLY A 208 10.84 7.18 -8.56
CA GLY A 208 10.46 8.55 -8.91
C GLY A 208 8.94 8.73 -8.98
N TYR A 209 8.23 7.80 -9.64
CA TYR A 209 6.76 7.81 -9.72
C TYR A 209 6.09 7.69 -8.35
N SER A 210 6.66 6.88 -7.44
CA SER A 210 6.14 6.70 -6.09
C SER A 210 6.28 7.98 -5.26
N ALA A 211 7.42 8.66 -5.37
CA ALA A 211 7.62 9.97 -4.75
C ALA A 211 6.65 11.02 -5.30
N LEU A 212 6.46 11.05 -6.62
CA LEU A 212 5.50 11.90 -7.31
C LEU A 212 4.07 11.69 -6.81
N SER A 213 3.62 10.43 -6.73
CA SER A 213 2.30 10.09 -6.22
C SER A 213 2.14 10.48 -4.75
N ARG A 214 3.20 10.36 -3.93
CA ARG A 214 3.18 10.76 -2.53
C ARG A 214 2.98 12.27 -2.39
N LEU A 215 3.71 13.07 -3.17
CA LEU A 215 3.57 14.53 -3.17
C LEU A 215 2.16 14.99 -3.58
N VAL A 216 1.52 14.28 -4.51
CA VAL A 216 0.12 14.56 -4.86
C VAL A 216 -0.83 14.20 -3.72
N ARG A 217 -0.67 13.03 -3.09
CA ARG A 217 -1.51 12.64 -1.94
C ARG A 217 -1.36 13.61 -0.76
N GLN A 218 -0.15 14.14 -0.56
CA GLN A 218 0.14 15.16 0.46
C GLN A 218 -0.36 16.56 0.08
N GLY A 219 -1.01 16.74 -1.07
CA GLY A 219 -1.47 18.06 -1.54
C GLY A 219 -0.36 19.04 -1.93
N ARG A 220 0.91 18.59 -1.97
CA ARG A 220 2.08 19.41 -2.33
C ARG A 220 2.21 19.62 -3.83
N LEU A 221 1.65 18.70 -4.62
CA LEU A 221 1.51 18.82 -6.07
C LEU A 221 0.07 18.54 -6.48
N VAL A 222 -0.35 19.10 -7.61
CA VAL A 222 -1.62 18.79 -8.26
C VAL A 222 -1.32 18.14 -9.60
N LYS A 223 -2.07 17.09 -9.93
CA LYS A 223 -2.04 16.48 -11.26
C LYS A 223 -3.17 17.08 -12.10
N ASP A 224 -2.84 17.71 -13.22
CA ASP A 224 -3.79 18.24 -14.18
C ASP A 224 -3.57 17.54 -15.54
N GLY A 225 -4.49 16.64 -15.88
CA GLY A 225 -4.35 15.73 -17.01
C GLY A 225 -3.04 14.93 -16.95
N ALA A 226 -2.10 15.26 -17.85
CA ALA A 226 -0.79 14.62 -17.96
C ALA A 226 0.36 15.41 -17.30
N LEU A 227 0.07 16.55 -16.67
CA LEU A 227 1.04 17.46 -16.07
C LEU A 227 0.93 17.44 -14.54
N TYR A 228 2.05 17.75 -13.89
CA TYR A 228 2.13 17.96 -12.45
C TYR A 228 2.59 19.40 -12.20
N ALA A 229 1.90 20.09 -11.29
CA ALA A 229 2.16 21.49 -10.97
C ALA A 229 2.09 21.72 -9.44
N VAL A 230 2.70 22.81 -8.98
CA VAL A 230 2.57 23.26 -7.59
C VAL A 230 1.19 23.93 -7.42
N PRO A 231 0.44 23.71 -6.32
CA PRO A 231 -0.92 24.22 -6.13
C PRO A 231 -1.09 25.73 -6.38
N SER A 232 -0.07 26.55 -6.05
CA SER A 232 -0.09 28.00 -6.26
C SER A 232 -0.11 28.43 -7.73
N GLN A 233 0.32 27.58 -8.66
CA GLN A 233 0.34 27.86 -10.10
C GLN A 233 -1.01 27.60 -10.80
N LYS A 234 -2.01 27.05 -10.08
CA LYS A 234 -3.33 26.72 -10.63
C LYS A 234 -4.22 27.95 -10.90
N ASN A 235 -3.90 29.12 -10.34
CA ASN A 235 -4.69 30.35 -10.52
C ASN A 235 -4.25 31.22 -11.71
N GLY A 236 -3.33 30.75 -12.56
CA GLY A 236 -3.09 31.37 -13.87
C GLY A 236 -4.15 30.91 -14.86
N PRO A 237 -4.76 31.80 -15.68
CA PRO A 237 -5.75 31.40 -16.66
C PRO A 237 -5.12 30.39 -17.63
N SER A 238 -5.56 29.14 -17.56
CA SER A 238 -5.17 28.07 -18.49
C SER A 238 -5.76 28.38 -19.87
N GLY A 239 -5.12 29.30 -20.60
CA GLY A 239 -5.41 29.64 -22.00
C GLY A 239 -4.88 28.59 -22.98
N VAL A 240 -5.03 27.30 -22.66
CA VAL A 240 -4.76 26.23 -23.62
C VAL A 240 -6.10 25.71 -24.10
N SER A 241 -6.60 26.37 -25.15
CA SER A 241 -7.68 25.81 -25.95
C SER A 241 -7.26 24.41 -26.40
N PRO A 242 -8.14 23.39 -26.28
CA PRO A 242 -7.87 22.10 -26.88
C PRO A 242 -7.65 22.30 -28.40
N PRO A 243 -6.72 21.56 -29.03
CA PRO A 243 -6.57 21.61 -30.47
C PRO A 243 -7.89 21.11 -31.09
N ASN A 244 -8.66 22.05 -31.63
CA ASN A 244 -9.76 21.78 -32.54
C ASN A 244 -9.15 21.05 -33.75
N GLY A 245 -9.30 19.73 -33.76
CA GLY A 245 -9.09 18.94 -34.97
C GLY A 245 -10.10 19.39 -36.03
N PRO A 246 -9.69 19.57 -37.29
CA PRO A 246 -10.58 20.05 -38.33
C PRO A 246 -11.64 18.99 -38.65
N ASP A 247 -12.87 19.47 -38.54
CA ASP A 247 -14.09 18.99 -39.16
C ASP A 247 -13.85 18.71 -40.66
N ALA A 248 -13.86 17.45 -41.05
CA ALA A 248 -13.81 17.01 -42.44
C ALA A 248 -14.63 15.72 -42.57
N GLY A 249 -15.94 15.86 -42.74
CA GLY A 249 -16.81 14.69 -42.89
C GLY A 249 -18.25 14.99 -43.22
N SER A 250 -18.55 16.04 -43.99
CA SER A 250 -19.88 16.20 -44.60
C SER A 250 -19.81 16.24 -46.12
N SER A 251 -20.77 15.53 -46.70
CA SER A 251 -21.27 15.60 -48.08
C SER A 251 -20.47 14.88 -49.18
N LYS A 252 -20.98 13.70 -49.56
CA LYS A 252 -21.48 13.45 -50.92
C LYS A 252 -22.45 12.27 -50.89
N GLY A 253 -23.75 12.57 -50.92
CA GLY A 253 -24.68 11.72 -51.68
C GLY A 253 -24.57 12.09 -53.16
N PHE A 254 -24.74 11.13 -54.06
CA PHE A 254 -25.43 11.29 -55.36
C PHE A 254 -25.50 9.92 -56.08
N PHE A 255 -26.75 9.43 -56.21
CA PHE A 255 -27.39 8.68 -57.30
C PHE A 255 -26.99 7.24 -57.70
N GLU A 256 -28.08 6.46 -57.85
CA GLU A 256 -28.37 5.22 -58.60
C GLU A 256 -27.68 3.91 -58.24
#